data_AF-L5NPW8-F1
#
_entry.id   AF-L5NPW8-F1
#
_cell.length_a   1.000
_cell.length_b   1.000
_cell.length_c   1.000
_cell.angle_alpha   90.00
_cell.angle_beta   90.00
_cell.angle_gamma   90.00
#
_symmetry.space_group_name_H-M   'P 1'
#
loop_
_entity.id
_entity.type
_entity.pdbx_description
1 polymer ?
#
loop_
_entity_poly.entity_id
_entity_poly.type
_entity_poly.pdbx_seq_one_letter_code
_entity_poly.pdbx_strand_id
1 'polypeptide(L)'
;MSRSPNSEDLPDGVEKAMGDVTDYDSIAGAFEGKDAVVNLVALSPLFEPSGGNRMHDIVHWQGTENVVKAAEANDVPRLVQMSALGADSDGDTAYIRSKGKAEGA
;
A
#
# COMPACT_ATOMS: atom_id res chain seq x y z
N MET A 1 -0.07 -14.62 7.75
CA MET A 1 0.97 -13.67 7.28
C MET A 1 1.26 -12.72 8.43
N SER A 2 2.43 -12.84 9.06
CA SER A 2 2.81 -11.98 10.20
C SER A 2 3.03 -10.56 9.70
N ARG A 3 2.29 -9.60 10.27
CA ARG A 3 2.52 -8.16 10.06
C ARG A 3 3.70 -7.64 10.88
N SER A 4 4.33 -8.53 11.67
CA SER A 4 5.53 -8.26 12.42
C SER A 4 6.72 -8.86 11.68
N PRO A 5 7.77 -8.08 11.38
CA PRO A 5 9.01 -8.62 10.82
C PRO A 5 9.55 -9.72 11.75
N ASN A 6 9.63 -10.96 11.23
CA ASN A 6 10.19 -12.09 11.98
C ASN A 6 11.70 -11.90 12.16
N SER A 7 12.31 -12.61 13.12
CA SER A 7 13.76 -12.53 13.39
C SER A 7 14.63 -13.28 12.37
N GLU A 8 14.06 -13.81 11.28
CA GLU A 8 14.82 -14.49 10.23
C GLU A 8 15.83 -13.54 9.57
N ASP A 9 17.01 -14.08 9.28
CA ASP A 9 18.11 -13.38 8.63
C ASP A 9 17.72 -13.08 7.18
N LEU A 10 17.70 -11.78 6.86
CA LEU A 10 17.55 -11.32 5.49
C LEU A 10 18.93 -11.24 4.82
N PRO A 11 18.99 -11.26 3.47
CA PRO A 11 20.23 -10.99 2.75
C PRO A 11 20.84 -9.65 3.17
N ASP A 12 22.16 -9.56 3.07
CA ASP A 12 22.89 -8.31 3.32
C ASP A 12 22.33 -7.16 2.46
N GLY A 13 22.20 -5.98 3.07
CA GLY A 13 21.64 -4.80 2.43
C GLY A 13 20.11 -4.71 2.43
N VAL A 14 19.42 -5.61 3.12
CA VAL A 14 17.97 -5.53 3.33
C VAL A 14 17.64 -5.16 4.77
N GLU A 15 16.91 -4.06 4.94
CA GLU A 15 16.41 -3.60 6.22
C GLU A 15 14.90 -3.82 6.34
N LYS A 16 14.42 -4.08 7.56
CA LYS A 16 12.98 -4.22 7.86
C LYS A 16 12.47 -2.95 8.52
N ALA A 17 11.29 -2.51 8.11
CA ALA A 17 10.51 -1.48 8.79
C ALA A 17 9.12 -2.04 9.14
N MET A 18 8.52 -1.50 10.19
CA MET A 18 7.12 -1.76 10.53
C MET A 18 6.30 -0.54 10.12
N GLY A 19 5.12 -0.76 9.53
CA GLY A 19 4.21 0.31 9.16
C GLY A 19 2.85 -0.22 8.73
N ASP A 20 1.84 0.63 8.83
CA ASP A 20 0.47 0.40 8.39
C ASP A 20 0.08 1.53 7.44
N VAL A 21 -0.24 1.21 6.19
CA VAL A 21 -0.62 2.24 5.19
C VAL A 21 -1.89 3.01 5.56
N THR A 22 -2.69 2.50 6.50
CA THR A 22 -3.87 3.21 7.03
C THR A 22 -3.52 4.24 8.11
N ASP A 23 -2.26 4.25 8.57
CA ASP A 23 -1.69 5.20 9.54
C ASP A 23 -0.44 5.87 8.93
N TYR A 24 -0.63 7.08 8.40
CA TYR A 24 0.42 7.83 7.70
C TYR A 24 1.70 8.01 8.53
N ASP A 25 1.56 8.35 9.82
CA ASP A 25 2.71 8.63 10.69
C ASP A 25 3.56 7.37 10.92
N SER A 26 2.94 6.18 10.82
CA SER A 26 3.65 4.90 10.94
C SER A 26 4.55 4.58 9.74
N ILE A 27 4.30 5.17 8.57
CA ILE A 27 5.06 4.87 7.34
C ILE A 27 5.98 6.01 6.91
N ALA A 28 5.69 7.27 7.26
CA ALA A 28 6.33 8.44 6.69
C ALA A 28 7.87 8.42 6.77
N GLY A 29 8.43 8.01 7.92
CA GLY A 29 9.88 7.94 8.13
C GLY A 29 10.59 6.87 7.28
N ALA A 30 9.88 5.87 6.75
CA ALA A 30 10.48 4.82 5.93
C ALA A 30 10.87 5.30 4.51
N PHE A 31 10.38 6.47 4.11
CA PHE A 31 10.57 7.03 2.76
C PHE A 31 11.81 7.94 2.67
N GLU A 32 12.37 8.36 3.81
CA GLU A 32 13.53 9.26 3.85
C GLU A 32 14.73 8.64 3.11
N GLY A 33 15.31 9.41 2.18
CA GLY A 33 16.49 9.02 1.42
C GLY A 33 16.29 7.83 0.47
N LYS A 34 15.06 7.50 0.08
CA LYS A 34 14.77 6.41 -0.87
C LYS A 34 14.70 6.93 -2.31
N ASP A 35 15.32 6.21 -3.23
CA ASP A 35 15.29 6.53 -4.67
C ASP A 35 14.04 6.03 -5.40
N ALA A 36 13.33 5.08 -4.80
CA ALA A 36 12.13 4.48 -5.35
C ALA A 36 11.28 3.79 -4.27
N VAL A 37 9.97 3.76 -4.49
CA VAL A 37 9.00 3.01 -3.68
C VAL A 37 8.19 2.10 -4.59
N VAL A 38 7.94 0.86 -4.14
CA VAL A 38 7.05 -0.09 -4.80
C VAL A 38 5.92 -0.44 -3.83
N ASN A 39 4.70 -0.02 -4.15
CA ASN A 39 3.54 -0.31 -3.33
C ASN A 39 2.85 -1.59 -3.80
N LEU A 40 2.97 -2.64 -3.00
CA LEU A 40 2.38 -3.97 -3.25
C LEU A 40 1.24 -4.29 -2.26
N VAL A 41 0.77 -3.31 -1.50
CA VAL A 41 -0.23 -3.56 -0.45
C VAL A 41 -1.59 -3.90 -1.09
N ALA A 42 -2.15 -5.04 -0.67
CA ALA A 42 -3.47 -5.47 -1.06
C ALA A 42 -4.09 -6.40 0.00
N LEU A 43 -5.39 -6.24 0.22
CA LEU A 43 -6.27 -7.24 0.80
C LEU A 43 -6.62 -8.27 -0.28
N SER A 44 -6.81 -9.54 0.11
CA SER A 44 -7.20 -10.58 -0.83
C SER A 44 -8.53 -10.25 -1.53
N PRO A 45 -8.65 -10.44 -2.85
CA PRO A 45 -9.94 -10.32 -3.55
C PRO A 45 -10.86 -11.53 -3.32
N LEU A 46 -10.34 -12.62 -2.72
CA LEU A 46 -11.06 -13.90 -2.61
C LEU A 46 -11.94 -14.01 -1.36
N PHE A 47 -11.76 -13.12 -0.38
CA PHE A 47 -12.45 -13.17 0.90
C PHE A 47 -12.88 -11.78 1.34
N GLU A 48 -14.01 -11.69 2.03
CA GLU A 48 -14.38 -10.43 2.68
C GLU A 48 -13.38 -10.11 3.80
N PRO A 49 -12.77 -8.91 3.78
CA PRO A 49 -11.83 -8.52 4.83
C PRO A 49 -12.51 -8.42 6.20
N SER A 50 -11.74 -8.65 7.27
CA SER A 50 -12.18 -8.24 8.61
C SER A 50 -12.47 -6.73 8.60
N GLY A 51 -13.69 -6.35 9.02
CA GLY A 51 -14.17 -4.96 8.92
C GLY A 51 -15.02 -4.67 7.67
N GLY A 52 -15.24 -5.67 6.81
CA GLY A 52 -16.14 -5.63 5.65
C GLY A 52 -15.52 -5.01 4.39
N ASN A 53 -16.30 -5.00 3.30
CA ASN A 53 -15.84 -4.53 1.98
C ASN A 53 -15.34 -3.07 1.95
N ARG A 54 -15.74 -2.22 2.89
CA ARG A 54 -15.21 -0.85 3.05
C ARG A 54 -13.69 -0.82 3.26
N MET A 55 -13.13 -1.90 3.79
CA MET A 55 -11.69 -2.00 4.05
C MET A 55 -10.86 -2.00 2.77
N HIS A 56 -11.45 -2.37 1.63
CA HIS A 56 -10.79 -2.23 0.34
C HIS A 56 -10.51 -0.75 0.02
N ASP A 57 -11.46 0.16 0.24
CA ASP A 57 -11.23 1.60 0.03
C ASP A 57 -10.20 2.15 1.04
N ILE A 58 -10.30 1.75 2.31
CA ILE A 58 -9.37 2.20 3.37
C ILE A 58 -7.92 1.75 3.07
N VAL A 59 -7.73 0.49 2.69
CA VAL A 59 -6.37 -0.06 2.52
C VAL A 59 -5.81 0.20 1.12
N HIS A 60 -6.61 0.05 0.07
CA HIS A 60 -6.10 0.19 -1.29
C HIS A 60 -6.09 1.63 -1.78
N TRP A 61 -7.18 2.39 -1.56
CA TRP A 61 -7.27 3.75 -2.07
C TRP A 61 -6.62 4.73 -1.10
N GLN A 62 -7.19 4.89 0.11
CA GLN A 62 -6.67 5.83 1.10
C GLN A 62 -5.26 5.46 1.56
N GLY A 63 -4.97 4.17 1.69
CA GLY A 63 -3.62 3.69 1.95
C GLY A 63 -2.62 4.03 0.84
N THR A 64 -3.04 4.02 -0.43
CA THR A 64 -2.18 4.47 -1.54
C THR A 64 -2.00 5.99 -1.50
N GLU A 65 -3.03 6.77 -1.18
CA GLU A 65 -2.90 8.23 -0.99
C GLU A 65 -1.84 8.55 0.08
N ASN A 66 -1.82 7.80 1.18
CA ASN A 66 -0.78 7.95 2.21
C ASN A 66 0.63 7.62 1.68
N VAL A 67 0.77 6.58 0.86
CA VAL A 67 2.05 6.21 0.24
C VAL A 67 2.53 7.27 -0.74
N VAL A 68 1.64 7.79 -1.61
CA VAL A 68 1.95 8.87 -2.55
C VAL A 68 2.38 10.12 -1.78
N LYS A 69 1.59 10.53 -0.78
CA LYS A 69 1.91 11.68 0.08
C LYS A 69 3.27 11.52 0.78
N ALA A 70 3.59 10.34 1.30
CA ALA A 70 4.87 10.08 1.96
C ALA A 70 6.04 10.13 0.97
N ALA A 71 5.85 9.61 -0.25
CA ALA A 71 6.85 9.71 -1.32
C ALA A 71 7.11 11.15 -1.73
N GLU A 72 6.07 11.95 -1.95
CA GLU A 72 6.18 13.36 -2.30
C GLU A 72 6.84 14.17 -1.17
N ALA A 73 6.44 13.95 0.08
CA ALA A 73 6.99 14.67 1.23
C ALA A 73 8.48 14.38 1.50
N ASN A 74 9.01 13.28 0.95
CA ASN A 74 10.41 12.87 1.10
C ASN A 74 11.18 12.92 -0.24
N ASP A 75 10.64 13.62 -1.25
CA ASP A 75 11.27 13.81 -2.56
C ASP A 75 11.66 12.48 -3.26
N VAL A 76 10.90 11.39 -3.02
CA VAL A 76 11.16 10.10 -3.65
C VAL A 76 10.83 10.20 -5.14
N PRO A 77 11.80 10.04 -6.05
CA PRO A 77 11.61 10.41 -7.45
C PRO A 77 10.84 9.36 -8.27
N ARG A 78 10.55 8.19 -7.71
CA ARG A 78 9.90 7.07 -8.41
C ARG A 78 8.95 6.31 -7.49
N LEU A 79 7.70 6.20 -7.90
CA LEU A 79 6.71 5.36 -7.24
C LEU A 79 6.12 4.39 -8.26
N VAL A 80 6.15 3.10 -7.94
CA VAL A 80 5.47 2.06 -8.71
C VAL A 80 4.29 1.55 -7.90
N GLN A 81 3.08 1.82 -8.38
CA GLN A 81 1.84 1.31 -7.83
C GLN A 81 1.49 -0.02 -8.51
N MET A 82 1.31 -1.09 -7.74
CA MET A 82 0.77 -2.34 -8.27
C MET A 82 -0.75 -2.40 -8.05
N SER A 83 -1.48 -2.20 -9.14
CA SER A 83 -2.94 -2.26 -9.18
C SER A 83 -3.44 -3.70 -9.41
N ALA A 84 -4.64 -3.83 -9.97
CA ALA A 84 -5.23 -5.09 -10.38
C ALA A 84 -5.59 -5.06 -11.87
N LEU A 85 -5.53 -6.22 -12.52
CA LEU A 85 -6.05 -6.34 -13.87
C LEU A 85 -7.56 -6.01 -13.87
N GLY A 86 -7.96 -5.06 -14.71
CA GLY A 86 -9.33 -4.59 -14.79
C GLY A 86 -9.73 -3.64 -13.64
N ALA A 87 -8.77 -3.00 -12.97
CA ALA A 87 -9.04 -1.90 -12.05
C ALA A 87 -9.92 -0.84 -12.73
N ASP A 88 -11.02 -0.49 -12.06
CA ASP A 88 -12.04 0.43 -12.58
C ASP A 88 -12.79 1.01 -11.37
N SER A 89 -12.81 2.33 -11.23
CA SER A 89 -13.47 3.03 -10.12
C SER A 89 -14.97 2.72 -9.99
N ASP A 90 -15.60 2.31 -11.09
CA ASP A 90 -17.01 1.95 -11.18
C ASP A 90 -17.25 0.43 -11.30
N GLY A 91 -16.20 -0.39 -11.18
CA GLY A 91 -16.27 -1.84 -11.36
C GLY A 91 -17.19 -2.59 -10.38
N ASP A 92 -17.41 -3.88 -10.66
CA ASP A 92 -18.46 -4.67 -9.98
C ASP A 92 -18.16 -4.99 -8.51
N THR A 93 -16.89 -5.13 -8.15
CA THR A 93 -16.48 -5.53 -6.79
C THR A 93 -15.85 -4.37 -6.02
N ALA A 94 -15.97 -4.39 -4.69
CA ALA A 94 -15.29 -3.40 -3.85
C ALA A 94 -13.76 -3.41 -4.05
N TYR A 95 -13.18 -4.60 -4.26
CA TYR A 95 -11.78 -4.75 -4.60
C TYR A 95 -11.41 -3.99 -5.90
N ILE A 96 -12.10 -4.25 -7.00
CA ILE A 96 -11.82 -3.61 -8.30
C ILE A 96 -12.05 -2.10 -8.24
N ARG A 97 -13.15 -1.65 -7.62
CA ARG A 97 -13.43 -0.22 -7.41
C ARG A 97 -12.32 0.48 -6.65
N SER A 98 -11.92 -0.09 -5.51
CA SER A 98 -10.86 0.51 -4.69
C SER A 98 -9.51 0.58 -5.42
N LYS A 99 -9.16 -0.45 -6.23
CA LYS A 99 -7.94 -0.46 -7.03
C LYS A 99 -8.00 0.56 -8.16
N GLY A 100 -9.15 0.72 -8.83
CA GLY A 100 -9.34 1.75 -9.86
C GLY A 100 -9.25 3.17 -9.31
N LYS A 101 -9.87 3.44 -8.15
CA LYS A 101 -9.71 4.74 -7.46
C LYS A 101 -8.26 5.02 -7.08
N ALA A 102 -7.54 3.99 -6.62
CA ALA A 102 -6.13 4.12 -6.23
C ALA A 102 -5.18 4.45 -7.40
N GLU A 103 -5.57 4.21 -8.66
CA GLU A 103 -4.75 4.59 -9.83
C GLU A 103 -4.77 6.11 -10.10
N GLY A 104 -5.77 6.82 -9.57
CA GLY A 104 -5.87 8.27 -9.65
C GLY A 104 -5.36 9.02 -8.42
N ALA A 105 -4.73 8.32 -7.48
CA ALA A 105 -4.15 8.90 -6.26
C ALA A 105 -2.85 9.67 -6.54
#